data_AF-A0A085LGZ0-F1
#
_entry.id   AF-A0A085LGZ0-F1
#
_cell.length_a   1.000
_cell.length_b   1.000
_cell.length_c   1.000
_cell.angle_alpha   90.00
_cell.angle_beta   90.00
_cell.angle_gamma   90.00
#
_symmetry.space_group_name_H-M   'P 1'
#
loop_
_entity.id
_entity.type
_entity.pdbx_description
1 polymer ?
#
loop_
_entity_poly.entity_id
_entity_poly.type
_entity_poly.pdbx_seq_one_letter_code
_entity_poly.pdbx_strand_id
1 'polypeptide(L)'
;MADPTTPRGDGADDRPDVRDLLPAYALDAVDDVERRAVERLLAADPDARRELDEYRDVVAAFTVESAPPPALRDAVLARVAASEATLPPAGERTGGVVVDLAAARRARR
;
A
#
# COMPACT_ATOMS: atom_id res chain seq x y z
N MET A 1 -34.01 -9.40 30.79
CA MET A 1 -32.66 -8.85 30.57
C MET A 1 -32.50 -8.70 29.07
N ALA A 2 -32.89 -7.55 28.53
CA ALA A 2 -32.72 -7.24 27.12
C ALA A 2 -31.35 -6.57 26.97
N ASP A 3 -30.51 -7.12 26.10
CA ASP A 3 -29.25 -6.53 25.68
C ASP A 3 -29.58 -5.36 24.74
N PRO A 4 -29.23 -4.10 25.07
CA PRO A 4 -29.47 -2.98 24.18
C PRO A 4 -28.40 -3.04 23.08
N THR A 5 -28.76 -3.68 21.98
CA THR A 5 -28.06 -3.57 20.70
C THR A 5 -27.76 -2.10 20.41
N THR A 6 -26.48 -1.84 20.25
CA THR A 6 -25.83 -0.59 19.81
C THR A 6 -26.70 0.19 18.82
N PRO A 7 -26.89 1.51 19.01
CA PRO A 7 -27.73 2.29 18.11
C PRO A 7 -27.12 2.25 16.70
N ARG A 8 -27.92 1.79 15.74
CA ARG A 8 -27.59 1.85 14.32
C ARG A 8 -27.70 3.30 13.89
N GLY A 9 -26.57 3.92 13.61
CA GLY A 9 -26.46 5.28 13.11
C GLY A 9 -27.38 5.53 11.92
N ASP A 10 -28.12 6.60 12.04
CA ASP A 10 -29.09 7.17 11.13
C ASP A 10 -28.33 7.74 9.92
N GLY A 11 -28.40 7.02 8.79
CA GLY A 11 -27.50 7.14 7.64
C GLY A 11 -27.59 8.42 6.80
N ALA A 12 -27.35 9.59 7.37
CA ALA A 12 -27.23 10.84 6.62
C ALA A 12 -26.05 11.76 7.02
N ASP A 13 -25.31 11.47 8.10
CA ASP A 13 -24.12 12.26 8.53
C ASP A 13 -22.88 11.39 8.84
N ASP A 14 -22.96 10.09 8.55
CA ASP A 14 -22.00 9.07 8.99
C ASP A 14 -20.88 8.89 7.97
N ARG A 15 -20.16 9.97 7.65
CA ARG A 15 -18.88 9.82 6.93
C ARG A 15 -17.94 9.06 7.87
N PRO A 16 -17.49 7.84 7.52
CA PRO A 16 -16.57 7.09 8.37
C PRO A 16 -15.33 7.96 8.64
N ASP A 17 -14.75 7.81 9.83
CA ASP A 17 -13.44 8.40 10.10
C ASP A 17 -12.49 7.93 8.99
N VAL A 18 -11.59 8.81 8.53
CA VAL A 18 -10.62 8.44 7.50
C VAL A 18 -9.77 7.24 7.95
N ARG A 19 -9.57 7.06 9.26
CA ARG A 19 -8.89 5.89 9.81
C ARG A 19 -9.71 4.60 9.64
N ASP A 20 -11.03 4.66 9.71
CA ASP A 20 -11.92 3.51 9.50
C ASP A 20 -11.91 3.02 8.05
N LEU A 21 -11.37 3.80 7.12
CA LEU A 21 -11.17 3.41 5.72
C LEU A 21 -9.92 2.54 5.50
N LEU A 22 -9.02 2.39 6.49
CA LEU A 22 -7.78 1.63 6.33
C LEU A 22 -8.00 0.15 5.93
N PRO A 23 -8.96 -0.60 6.50
CA PRO A 23 -9.24 -1.98 6.06
C PRO A 23 -9.77 -2.05 4.62
N ALA A 24 -10.66 -1.13 4.23
CA ALA A 24 -11.19 -1.06 2.87
C ALA A 24 -10.08 -0.68 1.87
N TYR A 25 -9.22 0.26 2.24
CA TYR A 25 -8.05 0.65 1.45
C TYR A 25 -7.07 -0.51 1.27
N ALA A 26 -6.85 -1.33 2.31
CA ALA A 26 -6.01 -2.52 2.23
C ALA A 26 -6.54 -3.57 1.22
N LEU A 27 -7.87 -3.62 1.04
CA LEU A 27 -8.56 -4.48 0.07
C LEU A 27 -8.77 -3.81 -1.30
N ASP A 28 -8.23 -2.60 -1.51
CA ASP A 28 -8.46 -1.77 -2.69
C ASP A 28 -9.95 -1.49 -2.97
N ALA A 29 -10.76 -1.43 -1.92
CA ALA A 29 -12.22 -1.30 -1.95
C ALA A 29 -12.69 0.12 -1.56
N VAL A 30 -11.94 1.14 -1.98
CA VAL A 30 -12.24 2.57 -1.75
C VAL A 30 -12.33 3.33 -3.06
N ASP A 31 -13.13 4.39 -3.08
CA ASP A 31 -13.18 5.31 -4.22
C ASP A 31 -11.99 6.29 -4.25
N ASP A 32 -11.88 7.11 -5.30
CA ASP A 32 -10.77 8.06 -5.48
C ASP A 32 -10.73 9.17 -4.42
N VAL A 33 -11.88 9.57 -3.89
CA VAL A 33 -11.98 10.63 -2.87
C VAL A 33 -11.51 10.08 -1.52
N GLU A 34 -11.98 8.91 -1.17
CA GLU A 34 -11.58 8.14 0.01
C GLU A 34 -10.09 7.79 -0.02
N ARG A 35 -9.60 7.29 -1.16
CA ARG A 35 -8.17 6.97 -1.39
C ARG A 35 -7.28 8.17 -1.07
N ARG A 36 -7.60 9.34 -1.64
CA ARG A 36 -6.85 10.57 -1.37
C ARG A 36 -6.90 10.99 0.09
N ALA A 37 -8.01 10.72 0.80
CA ALA A 37 -8.12 11.02 2.22
C ALA A 37 -7.19 10.11 3.04
N VAL A 38 -7.20 8.81 2.77
CA VAL A 38 -6.31 7.82 3.39
C VAL A 38 -4.85 8.15 3.11
N GLU A 39 -4.48 8.46 1.87
CA GLU A 39 -3.11 8.83 1.50
C GLU A 39 -2.60 10.05 2.28
N ARG A 40 -3.45 11.06 2.53
CA ARG A 40 -3.09 12.20 3.37
C ARG A 40 -2.88 11.80 4.83
N LEU A 41 -3.74 10.93 5.37
CA LEU A 41 -3.57 10.38 6.72
C LEU A 41 -2.24 9.61 6.81
N LEU A 42 -1.96 8.73 5.87
CA LEU A 42 -0.71 7.97 5.78
C LEU A 42 0.51 8.85 5.56
N ALA A 43 0.38 10.06 5.02
CA ALA A 43 1.50 11.00 4.93
C ALA A 43 1.82 11.66 6.28
N ALA A 44 0.81 11.90 7.11
CA ALA A 44 0.93 12.63 8.37
C ALA A 44 1.14 11.74 9.60
N ASP A 45 0.60 10.51 9.61
CA ASP A 45 0.51 9.66 10.81
C ASP A 45 1.28 8.33 10.63
N PRO A 46 2.39 8.09 11.37
CA PRO A 46 3.09 6.82 11.34
C PRO A 46 2.32 5.66 11.97
N ASP A 47 1.39 5.90 12.91
CA ASP A 47 0.58 4.84 13.51
C ASP A 47 -0.43 4.29 12.51
N ALA A 48 -1.02 5.16 11.68
CA ALA A 48 -1.89 4.75 10.58
C ALA A 48 -1.15 3.89 9.54
N ARG A 49 0.14 4.14 9.29
CA ARG A 49 0.96 3.27 8.42
C ARG A 49 1.15 1.90 9.03
N ARG A 50 1.49 1.83 10.33
CA ARG A 50 1.67 0.56 11.04
C ARG A 50 0.39 -0.27 11.00
N GLU A 51 -0.75 0.35 11.27
CA GLU A 51 -2.05 -0.31 11.23
C GLU A 51 -2.40 -0.81 9.82
N LEU A 52 -2.11 -0.01 8.78
CA LEU A 52 -2.29 -0.47 7.39
C LEU A 52 -1.40 -1.67 7.05
N ASP A 53 -0.17 -1.70 7.54
CA ASP A 53 0.73 -2.84 7.33
C ASP A 53 0.19 -4.12 8.00
N GLU A 54 -0.39 -4.02 9.20
CA GLU A 54 -1.07 -5.13 9.88
C GLU A 54 -2.24 -5.67 9.04
N TYR A 55 -3.06 -4.78 8.45
CA TYR A 55 -4.13 -5.22 7.54
C TYR A 55 -3.61 -5.87 6.27
N ARG A 56 -2.52 -5.34 5.69
CA ARG A 56 -1.91 -5.92 4.48
C ARG A 56 -1.35 -7.31 4.71
N ASP A 57 -0.77 -7.57 5.88
CA ASP A 57 -0.31 -8.91 6.26
C ASP A 57 -1.48 -9.91 6.30
N VAL A 58 -2.63 -9.49 6.84
CA VAL A 58 -3.86 -10.29 6.85
C VAL A 58 -4.37 -10.52 5.43
N VAL A 59 -4.41 -9.48 4.59
CA VAL A 59 -4.83 -9.59 3.17
C VAL A 59 -3.92 -10.55 2.38
N ALA A 60 -2.61 -10.49 2.60
CA ALA A 60 -1.65 -11.36 1.94
C ALA A 60 -1.92 -12.85 2.22
N ALA A 61 -2.38 -13.20 3.41
CA ALA A 61 -2.73 -14.57 3.78
C ALA A 61 -3.89 -15.16 2.95
N PHE A 62 -4.72 -14.34 2.30
CA PHE A 62 -5.81 -14.79 1.43
C PHE A 62 -5.38 -14.99 -0.02
N THR A 63 -4.15 -14.64 -0.39
CA THR A 63 -3.69 -14.72 -1.78
C THR A 63 -3.35 -16.16 -2.16
N VAL A 64 -3.89 -16.64 -3.28
CA VAL A 64 -3.53 -17.93 -3.86
C VAL A 64 -2.36 -17.73 -4.82
N GLU A 65 -1.29 -18.49 -4.62
CA GLU A 65 -0.15 -18.46 -5.54
C GLU A 65 -0.50 -19.12 -6.88
N SER A 66 -0.26 -18.42 -7.97
CA SER A 66 -0.41 -18.92 -9.33
C SER A 66 0.82 -18.55 -10.14
N ALA A 67 1.37 -19.52 -10.88
CA ALA A 67 2.54 -19.29 -11.70
C ALA A 67 2.23 -18.26 -12.80
N PRO A 68 2.98 -17.14 -12.88
CA PRO A 68 2.78 -16.17 -13.95
C PRO A 68 3.18 -16.78 -15.31
N PRO A 69 2.63 -16.28 -16.43
CA PRO A 69 3.09 -16.67 -17.75
C PRO A 69 4.60 -16.43 -17.90
N PRO A 70 5.37 -17.37 -18.50
CA PRO A 70 6.83 -17.31 -18.50
C PRO A 70 7.40 -16.06 -19.19
N ALA A 71 6.70 -15.54 -20.21
CA ALA A 71 7.10 -14.34 -20.93
C ALA A 71 6.74 -13.02 -20.22
N LEU A 72 5.92 -13.06 -19.15
CA LEU A 72 5.42 -11.84 -18.49
C LEU A 72 6.57 -11.00 -17.91
N ARG A 73 7.59 -11.66 -17.35
CA ARG A 73 8.76 -10.99 -16.81
C ARG A 73 9.49 -10.18 -17.88
N ASP A 74 9.82 -10.82 -19.00
CA ASP A 74 10.57 -10.17 -20.09
C ASP A 74 9.76 -9.03 -20.71
N ALA A 75 8.45 -9.22 -20.87
CA ALA A 75 7.55 -8.18 -21.38
C ALA A 75 7.48 -6.95 -20.46
N VAL A 76 7.41 -7.15 -19.14
CA VAL A 76 7.41 -6.07 -18.15
C VAL A 76 8.75 -5.32 -18.18
N LEU A 77 9.87 -6.05 -18.17
CA LEU A 77 11.20 -5.44 -18.19
C LEU A 77 11.45 -4.63 -19.46
N ALA A 78 11.02 -5.14 -20.63
CA ALA A 78 11.10 -4.39 -21.88
C ALA A 78 10.25 -3.10 -21.84
N ARG A 79 9.05 -3.15 -21.22
CA ARG A 79 8.18 -1.97 -21.07
C ARG A 79 8.79 -0.90 -20.17
N VAL A 80 9.40 -1.31 -19.05
CA VAL A 80 10.05 -0.39 -18.10
C VAL A 80 11.24 0.29 -18.78
N ALA A 81 12.11 -0.47 -19.45
CA ALA A 81 13.27 0.08 -20.16
C ALA A 81 12.86 1.09 -21.25
N ALA A 82 11.77 0.82 -21.98
CA ALA A 82 11.24 1.75 -22.96
C ALA A 82 10.68 3.04 -22.34
N SER A 83 10.14 2.96 -21.11
CA SER A 83 9.58 4.12 -20.40
C SER A 83 10.66 5.05 -19.83
N GLU A 84 11.79 4.49 -19.36
CA GLU A 84 12.94 5.25 -18.88
C GLU A 84 13.57 6.13 -19.96
N ALA A 85 13.51 5.70 -21.23
CA ALA A 85 14.02 6.47 -22.37
C ALA A 85 13.25 7.79 -22.63
N THR A 86 12.09 7.98 -22.00
CA THR A 86 11.24 9.17 -22.17
C THR A 86 11.41 10.21 -21.04
N LEU A 87 12.11 9.86 -19.96
CA LEU A 87 12.37 10.79 -18.86
C LEU A 87 13.50 11.76 -19.27
N PRO A 88 13.38 13.08 -18.99
CA PRO A 88 14.50 14.00 -19.13
C PRO A 88 15.70 13.49 -18.32
N PRO A 89 16.95 13.74 -18.74
CA PRO A 89 18.13 13.21 -18.06
C PRO A 89 18.06 13.61 -16.59
N ALA A 90 18.00 12.61 -15.71
CA ALA A 90 17.99 12.81 -14.28
C ALA A 90 19.21 13.66 -13.92
N GLY A 91 18.96 14.90 -13.50
CA GLY A 91 19.99 15.77 -12.95
C GLY A 91 20.73 15.03 -11.84
N GLU A 92 22.06 15.17 -11.87
CA GLU A 92 23.05 14.69 -10.91
C GLU A 92 22.55 13.55 -10.00
N ARG A 93 22.86 12.31 -10.41
CA ARG A 93 22.73 11.13 -9.55
C ARG A 93 23.41 11.42 -8.21
N THR A 94 22.63 11.77 -7.19
CA THR A 94 23.12 11.98 -5.83
C THR A 94 23.87 10.71 -5.43
N GLY A 95 25.16 10.85 -5.12
CA GLY A 95 26.12 9.76 -4.93
C GLY A 95 25.80 8.86 -3.73
N GLY A 96 24.72 8.11 -3.81
CA GLY A 96 24.38 7.07 -2.86
C GLY A 96 25.37 5.91 -2.97
N VAL A 97 25.86 5.44 -1.84
CA VAL A 97 26.71 4.26 -1.77
C VAL A 97 25.84 3.03 -2.02
N VAL A 98 26.13 2.28 -3.08
CA VAL A 98 25.52 0.97 -3.32
C VAL A 98 26.08 0.00 -2.28
N VAL A 99 25.24 -0.43 -1.35
CA VAL A 99 25.60 -1.41 -0.31
C VAL A 99 25.06 -2.79 -0.66
N ASP A 100 25.82 -3.82 -0.31
CA ASP A 100 25.38 -5.21 -0.43
C ASP A 100 24.21 -5.48 0.54
N LEU A 101 23.03 -5.77 -0.02
CA LEU A 101 21.80 -5.93 0.74
C LEU A 101 21.81 -7.21 1.60
N ALA A 102 22.54 -8.25 1.20
CA ALA A 102 22.67 -9.48 1.99
C ALA A 102 23.57 -9.25 3.21
N ALA A 103 24.66 -8.50 3.05
CA ALA A 103 25.52 -8.06 4.15
C ALA A 103 24.75 -7.16 5.13
N ALA A 104 23.99 -6.18 4.64
CA ALA A 104 23.19 -5.27 5.48
C ALA A 104 22.06 -5.97 6.27
N ARG A 105 21.53 -7.09 5.76
CA ARG A 105 20.54 -7.91 6.49
C ARG A 105 21.18 -8.75 7.59
N ARG A 106 22.38 -9.31 7.36
CA ARG A 106 23.11 -10.07 8.39
C ARG A 106 23.52 -9.19 9.56
N ALA A 107 23.93 -7.94 9.29
CA ALA A 107 24.34 -7.00 10.34
C ALA A 107 23.19 -6.49 11.25
N ARG A 108 21.93 -6.78 10.90
CA ARG A 108 20.74 -6.36 11.67
C ARG A 108 20.13 -7.47 12.53
N ARG A 109 20.68 -8.68 12.49
CA ARG A 109 20.31 -9.81 13.36
C ARG A 109 21.30 -9.92 14.51
#